data_AF-A0A8T3VQA5-F1
#
_entry.id   AF-A0A8T3VQA5-F1
#
_cell.length_a   1.000
_cell.length_b   1.000
_cell.length_c   1.000
_cell.angle_alpha   90.00
_cell.angle_beta   90.00
_cell.angle_gamma   90.00
#
_symmetry.space_group_name_H-M   'P 1'
#
loop_
_entity.id
_entity.type
_entity.pdbx_description
1 polymer ?
#
loop_
_entity_poly.entity_id
_entity_poly.type
_entity_poly.pdbx_seq_one_letter_code
_entity_poly.pdbx_strand_id
1 'polypeptide(L)'
;MKLTIVSVRIRDGSYLANSIRQLQNEGYDISVEDYDYGDIDNNPDTLSSFLDSLDSTDFLYIWVSGNLEYFKNYSIALKKASRMSIPTFIFNASRERADEHRGTFPYPDPDYEILYNYALLGGSSNFRGIGFWILNNIAGEKNELPEPQIPPGQGVYKPGCTDVSFETHIP
;
A
#
# COMPACT_ATOMS: atom_id res chain seq x y z
N MET A 1 -12.53 7.05 6.34
CA MET A 1 -11.25 7.48 5.71
C MET A 1 -11.04 6.82 4.35
N LYS A 2 -10.31 7.44 3.41
CA LYS A 2 -10.01 6.92 2.06
C LYS A 2 -8.51 6.80 1.78
N LEU A 3 -8.10 5.59 1.41
CA LEU A 3 -6.77 5.25 0.91
C LEU A 3 -6.81 5.10 -0.62
N THR A 4 -5.92 5.79 -1.33
CA THR A 4 -5.69 5.54 -2.75
C THR A 4 -4.38 4.81 -2.95
N ILE A 5 -4.40 3.74 -3.75
CA ILE A 5 -3.24 2.93 -4.09
C ILE A 5 -2.96 3.05 -5.58
N VAL A 6 -1.71 3.33 -5.95
CA VAL A 6 -1.25 3.25 -7.35
C VAL A 6 -0.18 2.17 -7.45
N SER A 7 -0.41 1.20 -8.33
CA SER A 7 0.53 0.11 -8.60
C SER A 7 1.32 0.41 -9.86
N VAL A 8 2.65 0.45 -9.76
CA VAL A 8 3.57 0.70 -10.88
C VAL A 8 4.37 -0.56 -11.15
N ARG A 9 4.04 -1.25 -12.26
CA ARG A 9 4.65 -2.53 -12.67
C ARG A 9 4.44 -3.67 -11.65
N ILE A 10 3.33 -3.64 -10.93
CA ILE A 10 3.01 -4.64 -9.91
C ILE A 10 1.75 -5.35 -10.31
N ARG A 11 1.91 -6.61 -10.70
CA ARG A 11 0.78 -7.46 -11.05
C ARG A 11 -0.10 -7.82 -9.83
N ASP A 12 0.48 -7.67 -8.65
CA ASP A 12 0.00 -8.13 -7.34
C ASP A 12 -0.44 -6.98 -6.41
N GLY A 13 -0.59 -5.74 -6.93
CA GLY A 13 -1.02 -4.58 -6.13
C GLY A 13 -2.37 -4.77 -5.43
N SER A 14 -3.15 -5.74 -5.93
CA SER A 14 -4.41 -6.18 -5.35
C SER A 14 -4.29 -6.75 -3.93
N TYR A 15 -3.15 -7.30 -3.50
CA TYR A 15 -3.05 -7.88 -2.15
C TYR A 15 -3.15 -6.83 -1.04
N LEU A 16 -2.47 -5.68 -1.19
CA LEU A 16 -2.60 -4.58 -0.23
C LEU A 16 -4.04 -4.09 -0.22
N ALA A 17 -4.61 -3.78 -1.38
CA ALA A 17 -5.99 -3.32 -1.49
C ALA A 17 -6.97 -4.32 -0.86
N ASN A 18 -6.79 -5.63 -1.09
CA ASN A 18 -7.64 -6.67 -0.52
C ASN A 18 -7.51 -6.78 1.01
N SER A 19 -6.30 -6.65 1.57
CA SER A 19 -6.11 -6.60 3.02
C SER A 19 -6.80 -5.39 3.66
N ILE A 20 -6.79 -4.24 2.98
CA ILE A 20 -7.51 -3.05 3.45
C ILE A 20 -9.03 -3.22 3.33
N ARG A 21 -9.53 -3.83 2.25
CA ARG A 21 -10.96 -4.18 2.12
C ARG A 21 -11.43 -5.16 3.20
N GLN A 22 -10.57 -6.06 3.64
CA GLN A 22 -10.89 -6.96 4.76
C GLN A 22 -11.08 -6.17 6.06
N LEU A 23 -10.22 -5.18 6.35
CA LEU A 23 -10.43 -4.26 7.49
C LEU A 23 -11.77 -3.51 7.36
N GLN A 24 -12.09 -3.01 6.17
CA GLN A 24 -13.39 -2.39 5.93
C GLN A 24 -14.57 -3.33 6.27
N ASN A 25 -14.49 -4.59 5.84
CA ASN A 25 -15.50 -5.60 6.13
C ASN A 25 -15.57 -6.00 7.61
N GLU A 26 -14.49 -5.81 8.37
CA GLU A 26 -14.43 -6.01 9.82
C GLU A 26 -15.01 -4.82 10.61
N GLY A 27 -15.38 -3.74 9.92
CA GLY A 27 -16.05 -2.58 10.51
C GLY A 27 -15.14 -1.37 10.78
N TYR A 28 -13.88 -1.40 10.33
CA TYR A 28 -13.00 -0.24 10.41
C TYR A 28 -13.39 0.83 9.38
N ASP A 29 -13.30 2.12 9.72
CA ASP A 29 -13.62 3.23 8.82
C ASP A 29 -12.48 3.52 7.84
N ILE A 30 -12.19 2.55 6.98
CA ILE A 30 -11.22 2.67 5.88
C ILE A 30 -11.87 2.18 4.59
N SER A 31 -11.68 2.94 3.53
CA SER A 31 -12.04 2.57 2.16
C SER A 31 -10.80 2.62 1.29
N VAL A 32 -10.76 1.80 0.25
CA VAL A 32 -9.61 1.74 -0.65
C VAL A 32 -10.04 1.83 -2.11
N GLU A 33 -9.29 2.62 -2.85
CA GLU A 33 -9.39 2.73 -4.30
C GLU A 33 -8.02 2.45 -4.91
N ASP A 34 -7.93 1.44 -5.77
CA ASP A 34 -6.68 1.02 -6.39
C ASP A 34 -6.68 1.27 -7.90
N TYR A 35 -5.52 1.68 -8.39
CA TYR A 35 -5.28 1.99 -9.79
C TYR A 35 -4.00 1.30 -10.29
N ASP A 36 -4.04 0.81 -11.53
CA ASP A 36 -2.83 0.46 -12.27
C ASP A 36 -2.31 1.68 -13.03
N TYR A 37 -1.00 1.91 -12.96
CA TYR A 37 -0.36 3.03 -13.66
C TYR A 37 -0.58 2.98 -15.18
N GLY A 38 -0.69 1.79 -15.77
CA GLY A 38 -0.92 1.59 -17.19
C GLY A 38 -2.31 2.04 -17.61
N ASP A 39 -3.32 1.84 -16.78
CA ASP A 39 -4.67 2.34 -17.05
C ASP A 39 -4.70 3.87 -16.96
N ILE A 40 -4.07 4.44 -15.94
CA ILE A 40 -3.94 5.91 -15.80
C ILE A 40 -3.20 6.51 -17.01
N ASP A 41 -2.08 5.91 -17.42
CA ASP A 41 -1.22 6.46 -18.47
C ASP A 41 -1.83 6.33 -19.88
N ASN A 42 -2.66 5.33 -20.12
CA ASN A 42 -3.20 5.04 -21.45
C ASN A 42 -4.67 5.45 -21.64
N ASN A 43 -5.39 5.82 -20.56
CA ASN A 43 -6.78 6.24 -20.63
C ASN A 43 -7.00 7.62 -19.98
N PRO A 44 -7.31 8.66 -20.77
CA PRO A 44 -7.60 10.00 -20.26
C PRO A 44 -8.76 10.06 -19.24
N ASP A 45 -9.78 9.22 -19.40
CA ASP A 45 -10.93 9.18 -18.48
C ASP A 45 -10.51 8.57 -17.13
N THR A 46 -9.66 7.55 -17.14
CA THR A 46 -9.06 6.97 -15.94
C THR A 46 -8.14 7.97 -15.26
N LEU A 47 -7.32 8.72 -16.01
CA LEU A 47 -6.50 9.79 -15.45
C LEU A 47 -7.35 10.87 -14.78
N SER A 48 -8.41 11.34 -15.45
CA SER A 48 -9.32 12.32 -14.86
C SER A 48 -9.95 11.80 -13.58
N SER A 49 -10.50 10.58 -13.63
CA SER A 49 -11.14 9.93 -12.48
C SER A 49 -10.17 9.75 -11.32
N PHE A 50 -8.95 9.30 -11.60
CA PHE A 50 -7.88 9.18 -10.60
C PHE A 50 -7.54 10.53 -9.97
N LEU A 51 -7.35 11.57 -10.78
CA LEU A 51 -7.04 12.89 -10.25
C LEU A 51 -8.19 13.40 -9.41
N ASP A 52 -9.44 13.31 -9.86
CA ASP A 52 -10.62 13.74 -9.11
C ASP A 52 -10.77 12.94 -7.80
N SER A 53 -10.44 11.65 -7.82
CA SER A 53 -10.52 10.80 -6.64
C SER A 53 -9.56 11.23 -5.53
N LEU A 54 -8.40 11.80 -5.89
CA LEU A 54 -7.46 12.41 -4.94
C LEU A 54 -8.08 13.55 -4.14
N ASP A 55 -9.16 14.19 -4.62
CA ASP A 55 -9.81 15.28 -3.89
C ASP A 55 -10.42 14.85 -2.55
N SER A 56 -10.65 13.55 -2.41
CA SER A 56 -11.23 12.91 -1.22
C SER A 56 -10.27 11.94 -0.53
N THR A 57 -9.01 11.88 -0.97
CA THR A 57 -8.03 10.89 -0.50
C THR A 57 -7.31 11.40 0.74
N ASP A 58 -7.32 10.60 1.81
CA ASP A 58 -6.64 10.90 3.07
C ASP A 58 -5.19 10.38 3.09
N PHE A 59 -4.89 9.36 2.27
CA PHE A 59 -3.54 8.81 2.14
C PHE A 59 -3.31 8.26 0.74
N LEU A 60 -2.14 8.56 0.16
CA LEU A 60 -1.72 8.03 -1.13
C LEU A 60 -0.57 7.04 -0.95
N TYR A 61 -0.78 5.80 -1.38
CA TYR A 61 0.24 4.76 -1.40
C TYR A 61 0.65 4.49 -2.85
N ILE A 62 1.90 4.68 -3.22
CA ILE A 62 2.42 4.34 -4.55
C ILE A 62 3.36 3.16 -4.40
N TRP A 63 2.97 2.00 -4.93
CA TRP A 63 3.81 0.82 -4.92
C TRP A 63 4.57 0.70 -6.24
N VAL A 64 5.90 0.81 -6.19
CA VAL A 64 6.76 0.76 -7.35
C VAL A 64 7.58 -0.52 -7.39
N SER A 65 7.44 -1.28 -8.49
CA SER A 65 8.40 -2.31 -8.89
C SER A 65 9.29 -1.76 -10.00
N GLY A 66 10.57 -1.57 -9.71
CA GLY A 66 11.51 -0.93 -10.63
C GLY A 66 11.57 0.58 -10.45
N ASN A 67 11.24 1.33 -11.50
CA ASN A 67 11.40 2.79 -11.57
C ASN A 67 10.03 3.49 -11.52
N LEU A 68 9.92 4.60 -10.78
CA LEU A 68 8.67 5.38 -10.72
C LEU A 68 8.36 6.03 -12.08
N GLU A 69 9.38 6.33 -12.87
CA GLU A 69 9.27 6.98 -14.18
C GLU A 69 8.53 6.12 -15.23
N TYR A 70 8.28 4.84 -14.95
CA TYR A 70 7.36 4.05 -15.78
C TYR A 70 5.93 4.56 -15.72
N PHE A 71 5.53 5.20 -14.60
CA PHE A 71 4.26 5.89 -14.45
C PHE A 71 4.37 7.32 -14.99
N LYS A 72 4.13 7.54 -16.29
CA LYS A 72 4.37 8.82 -16.97
C LYS A 72 3.69 10.00 -16.28
N ASN A 73 2.50 9.78 -15.71
CA ASN A 73 1.74 10.81 -15.01
C ASN A 73 2.08 10.95 -13.50
N TYR A 74 3.14 10.31 -12.99
CA TYR A 74 3.52 10.37 -11.57
C TYR A 74 3.72 11.81 -11.09
N SER A 75 4.35 12.65 -11.91
CA SER A 75 4.64 14.05 -11.55
C SER A 75 3.36 14.87 -11.34
N ILE A 76 2.32 14.62 -12.14
CA ILE A 76 1.02 15.27 -12.00
C ILE A 76 0.32 14.79 -10.72
N ALA A 77 0.35 13.47 -10.47
CA ALA A 77 -0.20 12.86 -9.27
C ALA A 77 0.43 13.44 -8.00
N LEU A 78 1.77 13.44 -7.90
CA LEU A 78 2.51 13.96 -6.75
C LEU A 78 2.30 15.46 -6.56
N LYS A 79 2.20 16.23 -7.66
CA LYS A 79 1.90 17.66 -7.59
C LYS A 79 0.49 17.93 -7.06
N LYS A 80 -0.51 17.13 -7.45
CA LYS A 80 -1.87 17.25 -6.90
C LYS A 80 -1.88 16.86 -5.42
N ALA A 81 -1.30 15.71 -5.07
CA ALA A 81 -1.20 15.23 -3.69
C ALA A 81 -0.52 16.26 -2.77
N SER A 82 0.61 16.83 -3.20
CA SER A 82 1.33 17.87 -2.46
C SER A 82 0.49 19.13 -2.25
N ARG A 83 -0.23 19.62 -3.28
CA ARG A 83 -1.14 20.79 -3.14
C ARG A 83 -2.26 20.56 -2.13
N MET A 84 -2.72 19.32 -2.06
CA MET A 84 -3.76 18.87 -1.16
C MET A 84 -3.24 18.46 0.21
N SER A 85 -1.92 18.50 0.42
CA SER A 85 -1.26 18.01 1.63
C SER A 85 -1.58 16.55 1.96
N ILE A 86 -1.82 15.73 0.93
CA ILE A 86 -2.08 14.30 1.09
C ILE A 86 -0.76 13.61 1.46
N PRO A 87 -0.65 12.98 2.64
CA PRO A 87 0.50 12.16 2.97
C PRO A 87 0.69 11.07 1.92
N THR A 88 1.88 11.05 1.31
CA THR A 88 2.18 10.12 0.20
C THR A 88 3.35 9.23 0.57
N PHE A 89 3.10 7.93 0.64
CA PHE A 89 4.14 6.93 0.84
C PHE A 89 4.44 6.23 -0.48
N ILE A 90 5.68 6.37 -0.96
CA ILE A 90 6.16 5.70 -2.17
C ILE A 90 7.06 4.54 -1.75
N PHE A 91 6.58 3.33 -1.96
CA PHE A 91 7.34 2.13 -1.66
C PHE A 91 8.12 1.65 -2.89
N ASN A 92 9.41 1.39 -2.68
CA ASN A 92 10.29 0.68 -3.59
C ASN A 92 11.11 -0.32 -2.78
N ALA A 93 11.33 -1.53 -3.30
CA ALA A 93 12.19 -2.50 -2.63
C ALA A 93 13.66 -2.05 -2.54
N SER A 94 14.09 -1.16 -3.45
CA SER A 94 15.36 -0.45 -3.32
C SER A 94 15.19 0.74 -2.38
N ARG A 95 15.83 0.65 -1.20
CA ARG A 95 15.78 1.70 -0.18
C ARG A 95 16.24 3.06 -0.70
N GLU A 96 17.34 3.08 -1.46
CA GLU A 96 17.88 4.29 -2.10
C GLU A 96 16.80 5.03 -2.91
N ARG A 97 16.04 4.30 -3.73
CA ARG A 97 14.95 4.87 -4.55
C ARG A 97 13.73 5.27 -3.74
N ALA A 98 13.43 4.56 -2.67
CA ALA A 98 12.34 4.94 -1.77
C ALA A 98 12.67 6.26 -1.05
N ASP A 99 13.93 6.43 -0.63
CA ASP A 99 14.40 7.61 0.09
C ASP A 99 14.45 8.88 -0.78
N GLU A 100 14.61 8.75 -2.10
CA GLU A 100 14.46 9.87 -3.06
C GLU A 100 13.11 10.59 -2.92
N HIS A 101 12.09 9.87 -2.45
CA HIS A 101 10.74 10.39 -2.26
C HIS A 101 10.34 10.52 -0.78
N ARG A 102 11.27 10.35 0.16
CA ARG A 102 11.00 10.43 1.61
C ARG A 102 10.23 11.69 2.01
N GLY A 103 10.50 12.81 1.35
CA GLY A 103 9.87 14.11 1.61
C GLY A 103 8.37 14.19 1.28
N THR A 104 7.80 13.23 0.54
CA THR A 104 6.35 13.18 0.28
C THR A 104 5.56 12.58 1.44
N PHE A 105 6.25 11.94 2.39
CA PHE A 105 5.68 11.33 3.57
C PHE A 105 5.96 12.22 4.79
N PRO A 106 4.94 12.90 5.36
CA PRO A 106 5.16 13.93 6.38
C PRO A 106 5.44 13.39 7.80
N TYR A 107 5.28 12.09 8.02
CA TYR A 107 5.44 11.50 9.35
C TYR A 107 6.93 11.24 9.69
N PRO A 108 7.26 11.10 10.98
CA PRO A 108 8.63 10.82 11.45
C PRO A 108 9.27 9.57 10.84
N ASP A 109 10.60 9.49 10.91
CA ASP A 109 11.36 8.34 10.42
C ASP A 109 10.95 7.00 11.03
N PRO A 110 10.65 6.88 12.35
CA PRO A 110 10.14 5.64 12.92
C PRO A 110 8.88 5.12 12.22
N ASP A 111 7.95 6.00 11.86
CA ASP A 111 6.73 5.63 11.13
C ASP A 111 7.03 5.21 9.70
N TYR A 112 7.96 5.91 9.04
CA TYR A 112 8.43 5.53 7.71
C TYR A 112 9.05 4.13 7.72
N GLU A 113 9.90 3.83 8.70
CA GLU A 113 10.50 2.50 8.85
C GLU A 113 9.47 1.40 9.09
N ILE A 114 8.44 1.67 9.90
CA ILE A 114 7.35 0.71 10.15
C ILE A 114 6.65 0.36 8.82
N LEU A 115 6.19 1.36 8.08
CA LEU A 115 5.53 1.15 6.79
C LEU A 115 6.45 0.48 5.77
N TYR A 116 7.71 0.92 5.71
CA TYR A 116 8.70 0.34 4.80
C TYR A 116 8.93 -1.14 5.09
N ASN A 117 9.07 -1.52 6.37
CA ASN A 117 9.25 -2.92 6.75
C ASN A 117 8.02 -3.77 6.44
N TYR A 118 6.81 -3.29 6.73
CA TYR A 118 5.60 -4.01 6.33
C TYR A 118 5.51 -4.19 4.82
N ALA A 119 5.80 -3.13 4.05
CA ALA A 119 5.74 -3.16 2.60
C ALA A 119 6.82 -4.08 2.00
N LEU A 120 8.03 -4.06 2.56
CA LEU A 120 9.17 -4.88 2.14
C LEU A 120 8.91 -6.36 2.39
N LEU A 121 8.39 -6.70 3.57
CA LEU A 121 8.08 -8.09 3.90
C LEU A 121 6.86 -8.59 3.14
N GLY A 122 5.86 -7.73 2.92
CA GLY A 122 4.63 -8.06 2.21
C GLY A 122 3.78 -9.13 2.89
N GLY A 123 2.72 -9.61 2.24
CA GLY A 123 1.82 -10.60 2.82
C GLY A 123 0.72 -9.98 3.71
N SER A 124 -0.34 -10.76 3.93
CA SER A 124 -1.60 -10.25 4.49
C SER A 124 -1.47 -9.62 5.87
N SER A 125 -0.70 -10.23 6.77
CA SER A 125 -0.47 -9.70 8.13
C SER A 125 0.20 -8.33 8.10
N ASN A 126 1.24 -8.17 7.28
CA ASN A 126 1.96 -6.90 7.15
C ASN A 126 1.12 -5.83 6.44
N PHE A 127 0.37 -6.20 5.40
CA PHE A 127 -0.55 -5.25 4.73
C PHE A 127 -1.68 -4.80 5.66
N ARG A 128 -2.14 -5.66 6.57
CA ARG A 128 -3.05 -5.23 7.65
C ARG A 128 -2.35 -4.27 8.62
N GLY A 129 -1.08 -4.52 8.94
CA GLY A 129 -0.25 -3.59 9.71
C GLY A 129 -0.17 -2.20 9.10
N ILE A 130 -0.02 -2.11 7.77
CA ILE A 130 -0.13 -0.82 7.04
C ILE A 130 -1.50 -0.18 7.26
N GLY A 131 -2.59 -0.94 7.10
CA GLY A 131 -3.94 -0.45 7.32
C GLY A 131 -4.17 0.11 8.73
N PHE A 132 -3.73 -0.62 9.76
CA PHE A 132 -3.82 -0.14 11.15
C PHE A 132 -2.91 1.06 11.42
N TRP A 133 -1.72 1.11 10.83
CA TRP A 133 -0.87 2.28 10.95
C TRP A 133 -1.57 3.52 10.38
N ILE A 134 -2.21 3.39 9.22
CA ILE A 134 -2.96 4.48 8.57
C ILE A 134 -4.14 4.91 9.45
N LEU A 135 -4.95 3.96 9.94
CA LEU A 135 -6.08 4.23 10.84
C LEU A 135 -5.63 4.97 12.12
N ASN A 136 -4.53 4.53 12.73
CA ASN A 136 -4.04 5.14 13.96
C ASN A 136 -3.50 6.56 13.73
N ASN A 137 -2.73 6.77 12.67
CA ASN A 137 -2.04 8.05 12.45
C ASN A 137 -2.90 9.10 11.75
N ILE A 138 -3.87 8.68 10.95
CA ILE A 138 -4.71 9.60 10.17
C ILE A 138 -6.09 9.76 10.81
N ALA A 139 -6.75 8.66 11.18
CA ALA A 139 -8.08 8.69 11.79
C ALA A 139 -8.03 8.79 13.33
N GLY A 140 -6.85 8.71 13.94
CA GLY A 140 -6.68 8.81 15.40
C GLY A 140 -7.17 7.58 16.16
N GLU A 141 -7.28 6.44 15.48
CA GLU A 141 -7.64 5.17 16.11
C GLU A 141 -6.50 4.63 17.01
N LYS A 142 -6.78 3.56 17.75
CA LYS A 142 -5.84 2.94 18.70
C LYS A 142 -5.78 1.43 18.53
N ASN A 143 -5.58 1.00 17.29
CA ASN A 143 -5.42 -0.40 16.94
C ASN A 143 -4.02 -0.88 17.32
N GLU A 144 -3.92 -2.13 17.74
CA GLU A 144 -2.61 -2.78 17.93
C GLU A 144 -1.98 -3.06 16.55
N LEU A 145 -0.72 -2.65 16.39
CA LEU A 145 0.03 -2.95 15.17
C LEU A 145 0.59 -4.38 15.28
N PRO A 146 0.32 -5.27 14.32
CA PRO A 146 0.89 -6.61 14.32
C PRO A 146 2.40 -6.53 14.16
N GLU A 147 3.17 -7.35 14.87
CA GLU A 147 4.61 -7.43 14.63
C GLU A 147 4.90 -7.76 13.15
N PRO A 148 5.88 -7.11 12.48
CA PRO A 148 6.24 -7.44 11.11
C PRO A 148 6.68 -8.91 10.98
N GLN A 149 6.06 -9.64 10.05
CA GLN A 149 6.30 -11.08 9.85
C GLN A 149 6.98 -11.35 8.52
N ILE A 150 8.02 -12.17 8.50
CA ILE A 150 8.57 -12.67 7.22
C ILE A 150 7.59 -13.70 6.67
N PRO A 151 7.00 -13.52 5.48
CA PRO A 151 6.13 -14.54 4.91
C PRO A 151 6.91 -15.84 4.67
N PRO A 152 6.25 -17.00 4.79
CA PRO A 152 6.89 -18.27 4.51
C PRO A 152 7.45 -18.29 3.08
N GLY A 153 8.75 -18.56 2.92
CA GLY A 153 9.42 -18.59 1.61
C GLY A 153 8.93 -19.72 0.68
N GLN A 154 8.29 -20.74 1.25
CA GLN A 154 7.62 -21.85 0.58
C GLN A 154 6.49 -22.36 1.49
N GLY A 155 5.38 -22.87 0.92
CA GLY A 155 4.30 -23.48 1.70
C GLY A 155 3.22 -24.12 0.82
N VAL A 156 2.54 -25.15 1.34
CA VAL A 156 1.43 -25.82 0.64
C VAL A 156 0.14 -25.07 0.93
N TYR A 157 -0.52 -24.53 -0.10
CA TYR A 157 -1.86 -23.99 0.04
C TYR A 157 -2.86 -25.14 0.24
N LYS A 158 -3.47 -25.24 1.42
CA LYS A 158 -4.55 -26.17 1.72
C LYS A 158 -5.79 -25.40 2.17
N PRO A 159 -6.91 -25.42 1.41
CA PRO A 159 -8.15 -24.76 1.83
C PRO A 159 -8.60 -25.27 3.21
N GLY A 160 -8.76 -24.35 4.16
CA GLY A 160 -9.20 -24.65 5.54
C GLY A 160 -8.08 -24.86 6.56
N CYS A 161 -6.80 -24.73 6.19
CA CYS A 161 -5.67 -24.74 7.12
C CYS A 161 -4.93 -23.38 7.07
N THR A 162 -4.59 -22.84 8.24
CA THR A 162 -3.72 -21.66 8.40
C THR A 162 -2.24 -22.03 8.46
N ASP A 163 -1.92 -23.32 8.57
CA ASP A 163 -0.56 -23.83 8.61
C ASP A 163 -0.05 -24.12 7.20
N VAL A 164 1.16 -23.63 6.93
CA VAL A 164 1.86 -23.62 5.64
C VAL A 164 3.21 -24.34 5.73
N SER A 165 3.50 -24.97 6.87
CA SER A 165 4.72 -25.75 7.10
C SER A 165 4.75 -27.04 6.27
N PHE A 166 5.93 -27.41 5.76
CA PHE A 166 6.15 -28.67 5.04
C PHE A 166 6.12 -29.90 5.96
N GLU A 167 6.36 -29.71 7.25
CA GLU A 167 6.50 -30.79 8.24
C GLU A 167 5.20 -31.56 8.48
N THR A 168 4.05 -31.04 8.07
CA THR A 168 2.74 -31.70 8.19
C THR A 168 2.29 -32.44 6.92
N HIS A 169 3.09 -32.50 5.85
CA HIS A 169 2.67 -33.03 4.54
C HIS A 169 3.44 -34.26 4.00
N ILE A 170 4.25 -34.93 4.82
CA ILE A 170 4.83 -36.22 4.43
C ILE A 170 3.99 -37.35 5.06
N PRO A 171 3.37 -38.25 4.26
CA PRO A 171 2.62 -39.41 4.78
C PRO A 171 3.52 -40.44 5.49
#